data_AF-A0A0C2RX86-F1
#
_entry.id   AF-A0A0C2RX86-F1
#
_cell.length_a   1.000
_cell.length_b   1.000
_cell.length_c   1.000
_cell.angle_alpha   90.00
_cell.angle_beta   90.00
_cell.angle_gamma   90.00
#
_symmetry.space_group_name_H-M   'P 1'
#
loop_
_entity.id
_entity.type
_entity.pdbx_description
1 polymer ?
#
loop_
_entity_poly.entity_id
_entity_poly.type
_entity_poly.pdbx_seq_one_letter_code
_entity_poly.pdbx_strand_id
1 'polypeptide(L)'
;MASNTSQPIDDIPEGYVVCTHDGQKYLVPKFMHEATQQSLDAHQKRLDLGVHTAPGGSGNGVSIPYELLGGKLMIPPDPPLTQRELLGLHAEVKALQERLGISYKDASHRLYMTEIEKLKADETMHKMSATIKGQMQQSLYLFKNADADADTDADADAGGQNS
;
A
#
# COMPACT_ATOMS: atom_id res chain seq x y z
N MET A 1 2.81 -11.22 35.87
CA MET A 1 4.19 -11.21 35.33
C MET A 1 4.30 -12.40 34.38
N ALA A 2 3.92 -12.24 33.11
CA ALA A 2 4.01 -13.32 32.13
C ALA A 2 5.34 -13.16 31.38
N SER A 3 6.24 -14.13 31.57
CA SER A 3 7.56 -14.19 30.97
C SER A 3 7.45 -14.40 29.46
N ASN A 4 7.96 -13.44 28.68
CA ASN A 4 7.98 -13.47 27.23
C ASN A 4 9.17 -14.32 26.77
N THR A 5 8.93 -15.58 26.43
CA THR A 5 9.98 -16.51 25.99
C THR A 5 10.29 -16.26 24.51
N SER A 6 11.33 -15.48 24.23
CA SER A 6 11.91 -15.32 22.89
C SER A 6 12.52 -16.66 22.45
N GLN A 7 11.87 -17.39 21.55
CA GLN A 7 12.49 -18.57 20.92
C GLN A 7 13.53 -18.13 19.88
N PRO A 8 14.72 -18.75 19.83
CA PRO A 8 15.71 -18.48 18.80
C PRO A 8 15.21 -19.00 17.44
N ILE A 9 15.22 -18.12 16.43
CA ILE A 9 14.92 -18.47 15.04
C ILE A 9 16.25 -18.91 14.42
N ASP A 10 16.58 -20.20 14.59
CA ASP A 10 17.84 -20.77 14.10
C ASP A 10 17.77 -21.24 12.63
N ASP A 11 16.56 -21.37 12.07
CA ASP A 11 16.35 -21.82 10.69
C ASP A 11 15.33 -20.89 9.99
N ILE A 12 15.80 -20.14 8.99
CA ILE A 12 14.98 -19.17 8.25
C ILE A 12 14.50 -19.83 6.95
N PRO A 13 13.19 -20.08 6.79
CA PRO A 13 12.65 -20.69 5.58
C PRO A 13 12.95 -19.86 4.32
N GLU A 14 13.17 -20.54 3.20
CA GLU A 14 13.41 -19.88 1.92
C GLU A 14 12.28 -18.91 1.58
N GLY A 15 12.65 -17.67 1.21
CA GLY A 15 11.68 -16.62 0.92
C GLY A 15 11.19 -15.83 2.13
N TYR A 16 11.73 -16.06 3.34
CA TYR A 16 11.48 -15.25 4.54
C TYR A 16 12.73 -14.49 4.99
N VAL A 17 12.53 -13.38 5.70
CA VAL A 17 13.55 -12.51 6.27
C VAL A 17 13.15 -12.23 7.72
N VAL A 18 14.13 -12.20 8.62
CA VAL A 18 13.87 -11.88 10.03
C VAL A 18 13.89 -10.37 10.23
N CYS A 19 12.80 -9.82 10.75
CA CYS A 19 12.69 -8.42 11.18
C CYS A 19 12.69 -8.36 12.70
N THR A 20 13.40 -7.39 13.28
CA THR A 20 13.40 -7.18 14.74
C THR A 20 12.54 -5.96 15.08
N HIS A 21 11.55 -6.13 15.94
CA HIS A 21 10.73 -5.03 16.47
C HIS A 21 10.55 -5.21 17.98
N ASP A 22 10.79 -4.15 18.75
CA ASP A 22 10.65 -4.12 20.22
C ASP A 22 11.42 -5.26 20.93
N GLY A 23 12.64 -5.56 20.45
CA GLY A 23 13.48 -6.64 20.97
C GLY A 23 13.03 -8.06 20.60
N GLN A 24 11.92 -8.21 19.87
CA GLN A 24 11.41 -9.48 19.39
C GLN A 24 11.73 -9.68 17.90
N LYS A 25 12.04 -10.92 17.52
CA LYS A 25 12.33 -11.30 16.13
C LYS A 25 11.08 -11.91 15.50
N TYR A 26 10.74 -11.45 14.29
CA TYR A 26 9.60 -11.91 13.51
C TYR A 26 10.06 -12.39 12.14
N LEU A 27 9.48 -13.49 11.65
CA LEU A 27 9.68 -13.95 10.28
C LEU A 27 8.70 -13.25 9.35
N VAL A 28 9.22 -12.60 8.32
CA VAL A 28 8.44 -11.84 7.34
C VAL A 28 8.76 -12.35 5.93
N PRO A 29 7.78 -12.66 5.08
CA PRO A 29 8.04 -12.99 3.69
C PRO A 29 8.83 -11.88 2.99
N LYS A 30 9.82 -12.26 2.18
CA LYS A 30 10.77 -11.33 1.53
C LYS A 30 10.08 -10.25 0.70
N PHE A 31 8.97 -10.57 0.04
CA PHE A 31 8.20 -9.59 -0.75
C PHE A 31 7.44 -8.56 0.11
N MET A 32 7.19 -8.86 1.39
CA MET A 32 6.53 -7.95 2.33
C MET A 32 7.53 -7.16 3.17
N HIS A 33 8.81 -7.55 3.17
CA HIS A 33 9.82 -6.99 4.06
C HIS A 33 9.87 -5.46 4.03
N GLU A 34 9.89 -4.84 2.84
CA GLU A 34 9.93 -3.37 2.70
C GLU A 34 8.67 -2.71 3.27
N ALA A 35 7.48 -3.25 2.98
CA ALA A 35 6.22 -2.71 3.47
C ALA A 35 6.08 -2.86 4.99
N THR A 36 6.53 -4.00 5.54
CA THR A 36 6.56 -4.26 6.97
C THR A 36 7.54 -3.31 7.67
N GLN A 37 8.75 -3.14 7.14
CA GLN A 37 9.73 -2.21 7.70
C GLN A 37 9.21 -0.76 7.68
N GLN A 38 8.62 -0.32 6.57
CA GLN A 38 8.03 1.01 6.45
C GLN A 38 6.92 1.27 7.47
N SER A 39 6.08 0.27 7.74
CA SER A 39 5.01 0.37 8.75
C SER A 39 5.56 0.46 10.17
N LEU A 40 6.60 -0.33 10.47
CA LEU A 40 7.29 -0.33 11.77
C LEU A 40 7.99 1.01 12.02
N ASP A 41 8.70 1.54 11.03
CA ASP A 41 9.37 2.84 11.10
C ASP A 41 8.35 3.98 11.30
N ALA A 42 7.22 3.91 10.58
CA ALA A 42 6.12 4.86 10.76
C ALA A 42 5.48 4.75 12.15
N HIS A 43 5.41 3.55 12.72
CA HIS A 43 4.92 3.34 14.07
C HIS A 43 5.89 3.91 15.13
N GLN A 44 7.19 3.62 15.02
CA GLN A 44 8.21 4.20 15.92
C GLN A 44 8.24 5.72 15.83
N LYS A 45 8.22 6.28 14.62
CA LYS A 45 8.17 7.74 14.42
C LYS A 45 6.93 8.38 15.06
N ARG A 46 5.78 7.70 15.06
CA ARG A 46 4.57 8.16 15.77
C ARG A 46 4.73 8.11 17.29
N LEU A 47 5.39 7.08 17.81
CA LEU A 47 5.70 6.96 19.24
C LEU A 47 6.70 8.03 19.71
N ASP A 48 7.76 8.29 18.94
CA ASP A 48 8.77 9.32 19.23
C ASP A 48 8.17 10.73 19.26
N LEU A 49 7.14 10.98 18.44
CA LEU A 49 6.39 12.23 18.42
C LEU A 49 5.36 12.35 19.56
N GLY A 50 5.31 11.39 20.49
CA GLY A 50 4.40 11.41 21.63
C GLY A 50 2.93 11.23 21.25
N VAL A 51 2.65 10.72 20.04
CA VAL A 51 1.29 10.44 19.58
C VAL A 51 0.84 9.10 20.19
N HIS A 52 0.52 9.13 21.48
CA HIS A 52 -0.27 8.07 22.09
C HIS A 52 -1.64 8.10 21.46
N THR A 53 -1.94 7.05 20.66
CA THR A 53 -3.26 6.71 20.11
C THR A 53 -4.34 7.71 20.49
N ALA A 54 -4.46 8.78 19.70
CA ALA A 54 -5.72 9.49 19.68
C ALA A 54 -6.78 8.43 19.32
N PRO A 55 -7.88 8.29 20.08
CA PRO A 55 -8.98 7.43 19.65
C PRO A 55 -9.32 7.92 18.25
N GLY A 56 -9.08 7.03 17.27
CA GLY A 56 -9.07 7.39 15.87
C GLY A 56 -10.31 8.21 15.57
N GLY A 57 -10.10 9.50 15.32
CA GLY A 57 -11.12 10.34 14.72
C GLY A 57 -11.62 9.57 13.51
N SER A 58 -12.95 9.46 13.42
CA SER A 58 -13.71 8.84 12.35
C SER A 58 -13.25 9.37 10.99
N GLY A 59 -12.13 8.83 10.51
CA GLY A 59 -11.77 8.79 9.12
C GLY A 59 -12.42 7.53 8.57
N ASN A 60 -13.14 7.66 7.48
CA ASN A 60 -13.78 6.58 6.74
C ASN A 60 -12.75 5.64 6.08
N GLY A 61 -11.73 5.21 6.83
CA GLY A 61 -10.91 4.06 6.50
C GLY A 61 -11.55 2.88 7.17
N VAL A 62 -12.23 2.03 6.39
CA VAL A 62 -12.72 0.75 6.87
C VAL A 62 -11.53 -0.01 7.43
N SER A 63 -11.39 -0.04 8.76
CA SER A 63 -10.47 -0.92 9.46
C SER A 63 -11.03 -2.32 9.30
N ILE A 64 -10.73 -2.99 8.20
CA ILE A 64 -11.09 -4.40 8.02
C ILE A 64 -10.09 -5.20 8.88
N PRO A 65 -10.50 -5.81 10.01
CA PRO A 65 -9.61 -6.67 10.77
C PRO A 65 -9.35 -7.92 9.93
N TYR A 66 -8.10 -8.16 9.57
CA TYR A 66 -7.69 -9.44 9.01
C TYR A 66 -7.67 -10.49 10.14
N GLU A 67 -8.39 -11.59 9.98
CA GLU A 67 -8.30 -12.72 10.90
C GLU A 67 -7.31 -13.75 10.36
N LEU A 68 -6.26 -14.05 11.12
CA LEU A 68 -5.36 -15.17 10.85
C LEU A 68 -6.01 -16.47 11.35
N LEU A 69 -6.68 -17.21 10.46
CA LEU A 69 -7.04 -18.61 10.72
C LEU A 69 -5.93 -19.53 10.18
N GLY A 70 -5.20 -20.20 11.08
CA GLY A 70 -4.30 -21.30 10.72
C GLY A 70 -3.17 -20.95 9.72
N GLY A 71 -2.64 -19.73 9.75
CA GLY A 71 -1.52 -19.33 8.89
C GLY A 71 -1.90 -18.93 7.45
N LYS A 72 -3.20 -18.79 7.13
CA LYS A 72 -3.65 -18.17 5.87
C LYS A 72 -4.28 -16.80 6.13
N LEU A 73 -3.80 -15.79 5.42
CA LEU A 73 -4.43 -14.47 5.36
C LEU A 73 -5.76 -14.61 4.61
N MET A 74 -6.88 -14.58 5.34
CA MET A 74 -8.19 -14.48 4.74
C MET A 74 -8.57 -12.99 4.70
N ILE A 75 -8.66 -12.45 3.48
CA ILE A 75 -9.38 -11.19 3.28
C ILE A 75 -10.84 -11.53 3.58
N PRO A 76 -11.48 -10.90 4.58
CA PRO A 76 -12.88 -11.15 4.86
C PRO A 76 -13.71 -10.88 3.59
N PRO A 77 -14.81 -11.62 3.36
CA PRO A 77 -15.74 -11.24 2.32
C PRO A 77 -16.14 -9.77 2.52
N ASP A 78 -16.36 -9.05 1.42
CA ASP A 78 -16.75 -7.63 1.46
C ASP A 78 -17.81 -7.44 2.55
N PRO A 79 -17.59 -6.52 3.51
CA PRO A 79 -18.51 -6.34 4.61
C PRO A 79 -19.90 -6.07 4.03
N PRO A 80 -20.96 -6.71 4.56
CA PRO A 80 -22.30 -6.45 4.08
C PRO A 80 -22.59 -4.96 4.22
N LEU A 81 -23.19 -4.38 3.17
CA LEU A 81 -23.54 -2.96 3.15
C LEU A 81 -24.29 -2.59 4.43
N THR A 82 -23.85 -1.51 5.07
CA THR A 82 -24.53 -0.98 6.24
C THR A 82 -25.94 -0.50 5.86
N GLN A 83 -26.84 -0.48 6.83
CA GLN A 83 -28.21 0.00 6.61
C GLN A 83 -28.26 1.41 6.02
N ARG A 84 -27.29 2.26 6.39
CA ARG A 84 -27.17 3.62 5.86
C ARG A 84 -26.84 3.62 4.37
N GLU A 85 -25.88 2.80 3.96
CA GLU A 85 -25.48 2.68 2.55
C GLU A 85 -26.62 2.12 1.71
N LEU A 86 -27.34 1.13 2.24
CA LEU A 86 -28.50 0.53 1.56
C LEU A 86 -29.64 1.55 1.36
N LEU A 87 -29.92 2.38 2.37
CA LEU A 87 -30.89 3.47 2.25
C LEU A 87 -30.42 4.55 1.28
N GLY A 88 -29.12 4.86 1.26
CA GLY A 88 -28.53 5.80 0.31
C GLY A 88 -28.68 5.33 -1.14
N LEU A 89 -28.30 4.08 -1.43
CA LEU A 89 -28.47 3.47 -2.75
C LEU A 89 -29.94 3.45 -3.18
N HIS A 90 -30.86 3.11 -2.27
CA HIS A 90 -32.28 3.12 -2.59
C HIS A 90 -32.79 4.53 -2.96
N ALA A 91 -32.36 5.56 -2.23
CA ALA A 91 -32.71 6.94 -2.52
C ALA A 91 -32.17 7.39 -3.89
N GLU A 92 -30.95 6.98 -4.23
CA GLU A 92 -30.32 7.31 -5.50
C GLU A 92 -30.99 6.60 -6.69
N VAL A 93 -31.35 5.33 -6.53
CA VAL A 93 -32.12 4.58 -7.53
C VAL A 93 -33.50 5.22 -7.73
N LYS A 94 -34.18 5.64 -6.65
CA LYS A 94 -35.45 6.38 -6.75
C LYS A 94 -35.30 7.70 -7.48
N ALA A 95 -34.25 8.48 -7.16
CA ALA A 95 -33.98 9.74 -7.83
C ALA A 95 -33.72 9.52 -9.35
N LEU A 96 -33.00 8.47 -9.72
CA LEU A 96 -32.79 8.08 -11.12
C LEU A 96 -34.09 7.65 -11.81
N GLN A 97 -34.93 6.88 -11.11
CA GLN A 97 -36.24 6.45 -11.59
C GLN A 97 -37.16 7.64 -11.84
N GLU A 98 -37.25 8.59 -10.90
CA GLU A 98 -38.07 9.80 -11.04
C GLU A 98 -37.55 10.71 -12.16
N ARG A 99 -36.23 10.88 -12.25
CA ARG A 99 -35.58 11.75 -13.24
C ARG A 99 -35.73 11.24 -14.67
N LEU A 100 -35.64 9.93 -14.88
CA LEU A 100 -35.61 9.32 -16.22
C LEU A 100 -36.92 8.60 -16.59
N GLY A 101 -37.85 8.45 -15.64
CA GLY A 101 -39.09 7.71 -15.85
C GLY A 101 -38.88 6.21 -16.12
N ILE A 102 -37.74 5.65 -15.72
CA ILE A 102 -37.36 4.25 -15.98
C ILE A 102 -37.74 3.34 -14.82
N SER A 103 -37.82 2.03 -15.08
CA SER A 103 -38.09 1.05 -14.02
C SER A 103 -36.97 1.06 -12.97
N TYR A 104 -37.33 0.75 -11.71
CA TYR A 104 -36.36 0.62 -10.61
C TYR A 104 -35.21 -0.35 -10.96
N LYS A 105 -35.53 -1.46 -11.64
CA LYS A 105 -34.53 -2.43 -12.13
C LYS A 105 -33.54 -1.77 -13.09
N ASP A 106 -34.03 -1.01 -14.08
CA ASP A 106 -33.14 -0.36 -15.05
C ASP A 106 -32.30 0.75 -14.41
N ALA A 107 -32.90 1.54 -13.49
CA ALA A 107 -32.18 2.54 -12.71
C ALA A 107 -31.05 1.92 -11.87
N SER A 108 -31.33 0.81 -11.16
CA SER A 108 -30.32 0.09 -10.38
C SER A 108 -29.20 -0.48 -11.25
N HIS A 109 -29.55 -1.01 -12.44
CA HIS A 109 -28.56 -1.56 -13.37
C HIS A 109 -27.64 -0.47 -13.93
N ARG A 110 -28.19 0.69 -14.28
CA ARG A 110 -27.41 1.85 -14.73
C ARG A 110 -26.49 2.39 -13.64
N LEU A 111 -26.98 2.48 -12.41
CA LEU A 111 -26.15 2.91 -11.27
C LEU A 111 -24.96 1.96 -11.09
N TYR A 112 -25.22 0.65 -11.12
CA TYR A 112 -24.17 -0.36 -11.07
C TYR A 112 -23.14 -0.21 -12.21
N MET A 113 -23.60 -0.06 -13.46
CA MET A 113 -22.68 0.09 -14.60
C MET A 113 -21.83 1.35 -14.51
N THR A 114 -22.43 2.45 -14.07
CA THR A 114 -21.71 3.72 -13.85
C THR A 114 -20.61 3.55 -12.82
N GLU A 115 -20.87 2.83 -11.73
CA GLU A 115 -19.87 2.61 -10.67
C GLU A 115 -18.74 1.68 -11.14
N ILE A 116 -19.06 0.62 -11.89
CA ILE A 116 -18.06 -0.26 -12.50
C ILE A 116 -17.14 0.51 -13.47
N GLU A 117 -17.70 1.44 -14.25
CA GLU A 117 -16.91 2.27 -15.16
C GLU A 117 -15.96 3.21 -14.40
N LYS A 118 -16.41 3.79 -13.28
CA LYS A 118 -15.53 4.59 -12.40
C LYS A 118 -14.37 3.75 -11.85
N LEU A 119 -14.65 2.57 -11.33
CA LEU A 119 -13.62 1.68 -10.79
C LEU A 119 -12.59 1.29 -11.85
N LYS A 120 -13.03 1.02 -13.09
CA LYS A 120 -12.12 0.75 -14.20
C LYS A 120 -11.25 1.96 -14.54
N ALA A 121 -11.83 3.17 -14.56
CA ALA A 121 -11.09 4.40 -14.80
C ALA A 121 -9.99 4.60 -13.73
N ASP A 122 -10.33 4.41 -12.46
CA ASP A 122 -9.36 4.50 -11.35
C ASP A 122 -8.25 3.45 -11.47
N GLU A 123 -8.59 2.21 -11.81
CA GLU A 123 -7.60 1.15 -12.04
C GLU A 123 -6.62 1.51 -13.17
N THR A 124 -7.13 2.06 -14.28
CA THR A 124 -6.26 2.50 -15.38
C THR A 124 -5.35 3.65 -14.97
N MET A 125 -5.85 4.62 -14.19
CA MET A 125 -5.06 5.72 -13.65
C MET A 125 -3.96 5.21 -12.72
N HIS A 126 -4.28 4.28 -11.82
CA HIS A 126 -3.29 3.66 -10.93
C HIS A 126 -2.18 2.94 -11.71
N LYS A 127 -2.53 2.20 -12.77
CA LYS A 127 -1.56 1.55 -13.66
C LYS A 127 -0.65 2.58 -14.34
N MET A 128 -1.23 3.64 -14.90
CA MET A 128 -0.46 4.71 -15.55
C MET A 128 0.50 5.40 -14.57
N SER A 129 0.03 5.72 -13.36
CA SER A 129 0.84 6.32 -12.30
C SER A 129 2.03 5.42 -11.92
N ALA A 130 1.81 4.12 -11.79
CA ALA A 130 2.88 3.15 -11.55
C ALA A 130 3.91 3.12 -12.68
N THR A 131 3.46 3.16 -13.95
CA THR A 131 4.35 3.22 -15.12
C THR A 131 5.19 4.50 -15.13
N ILE A 132 4.59 5.66 -14.89
CA ILE A 132 5.28 6.96 -14.84
C ILE A 132 6.34 6.96 -13.72
N LYS A 133 6.00 6.42 -12.55
CA LYS A 133 6.94 6.29 -11.44
C LYS A 133 8.15 5.42 -11.82
N GLY A 134 7.93 4.30 -12.51
CA GLY A 134 9.00 3.44 -13.01
C GLY A 134 9.92 4.15 -14.01
N GLN A 135 9.34 4.87 -14.97
CA GLN A 135 10.11 5.65 -15.95
C GLN A 135 10.92 6.77 -15.29
N MET A 136 10.33 7.48 -14.32
CA MET A 136 11.01 8.52 -13.56
C MET A 136 12.20 7.95 -12.78
N GLN A 137 12.01 6.82 -12.07
CA GLN A 137 13.10 6.14 -11.36
C GLN A 137 14.21 5.69 -12.31
N GLN A 138 13.87 5.16 -13.49
CA GLN A 138 14.85 4.78 -14.50
C GLN A 138 15.63 5.98 -15.03
N SER A 139 14.96 7.11 -15.30
CA SER A 139 15.63 8.33 -15.75
C SER A 139 16.58 8.89 -14.68
N LEU A 140 16.17 8.92 -13.41
CA LEU A 140 17.02 9.34 -12.30
C LEU A 140 18.23 8.42 -12.12
N TYR A 141 18.06 7.11 -12.32
CA TYR A 141 19.16 6.16 -12.30
C TYR A 141 20.17 6.42 -13.41
N LEU A 142 19.71 6.70 -14.64
CA LEU A 142 20.58 7.04 -15.76
C LEU A 142 21.33 8.36 -15.53
N PHE A 143 20.67 9.40 -15.02
CA PHE A 143 21.32 10.67 -14.68
C PHE A 143 22.40 10.48 -13.61
N LYS A 144 22.08 9.75 -12.54
CA LYS A 144 23.04 9.46 -11.46
C LYS A 144 24.29 8.74 -11.96
N ASN A 145 24.16 7.82 -12.93
CA ASN A 145 25.30 7.12 -13.48
C ASN A 145 26.09 7.98 -14.48
N ALA A 146 25.43 8.83 -15.26
CA ALA A 146 26.10 9.76 -16.17
C ALA A 146 26.97 10.80 -15.42
N ASP A 147 26.52 11.26 -14.25
CA ASP A 147 27.32 12.14 -13.39
C ASP A 147 28.51 11.39 -12.75
N ALA A 148 28.38 10.09 -12.46
CA ALA A 148 29.46 9.27 -11.92
C ALA A 148 30.56 8.96 -12.94
N ASP A 149 30.20 8.78 -14.22
CA ASP A 149 31.16 8.52 -15.29
C ASP A 149 31.96 9.79 -15.67
N ALA A 150 31.38 10.98 -15.50
CA ALA A 150 32.04 12.27 -15.77
C ALA A 150 33.16 12.64 -14.79
N ASP A 151 33.13 12.11 -13.56
CA ASP A 151 34.17 12.36 -12.54
C ASP A 151 35.40 11.44 -12.70
N THR A 152 35.31 10.36 -13.50
CA THR A 152 36.40 9.38 -13.68
C THR A 152 37.42 9.73 -14.76
N ASP A 153 37.10 10.64 -15.67
CA ASP A 153 37.98 11.03 -16.79
C ASP A 153 38.81 12.30 -16.52
N ALA A 154 38.64 12.97 -15.37
CA ALA A 154 39.37 14.18 -15.02
C ALA A 154 40.82 13.94 -14.51
N ASP A 155 41.18 12.69 -14.16
CA ASP A 155 42.49 12.35 -13.58
C ASP A 155 43.47 11.66 -14.57
N ALA A 156 43.13 11.52 -15.85
CA ALA A 156 43.93 10.73 -16.81
C ALA A 156 44.92 11.52 -17.70
N ASP A 157 45.03 12.86 -17.62
CA ASP A 157 45.89 13.66 -18.54
C ASP A 157 46.92 14.58 -17.86
N ALA A 158 47.40 14.23 -16.66
CA ALA A 158 48.52 14.92 -16.01
C ALA A 158 49.82 14.10 -16.06
N GLY A 159 50.24 13.68 -17.26
CA GLY A 159 51.47 12.93 -17.52
C GLY A 159 52.42 13.63 -18.49
N GLY A 160 52.56 14.95 -18.34
CA GLY A 160 53.43 15.79 -19.15
C GLY A 160 54.91 15.37 -19.08
N GLN A 161 55.50 15.23 -20.26
CA GLN A 161 56.91 15.06 -20.55
C GLN A 161 57.81 15.93 -19.65
N ASN A 162 58.89 15.35 -19.12
CA ASN A 162 60.05 16.15 -18.76
C ASN A 162 61.33 15.48 -19.28
N SER A 163 62.12 16.31 -19.96
CA SER A 163 63.41 16.02 -20.57
C SER A 163 64.51 15.73 -19.56
#